data_AF-A0A4Q2M287-F1
#
_entry.id   AF-A0A4Q2M287-F1
#
_cell.length_a   1.000
_cell.length_b   1.000
_cell.length_c   1.000
_cell.angle_alpha   90.00
_cell.angle_beta   90.00
_cell.angle_gamma   90.00
#
_symmetry.space_group_name_H-M   'P 1'
#
loop_
_entity.id
_entity.type
_entity.pdbx_description
1 polymer ?
#
loop_
_entity_poly.entity_id
_entity_poly.type
_entity_poly.pdbx_seq_one_letter_code
_entity_poly.pdbx_strand_id
1 'polypeptide(L)'
;MFCRPGRNLVLRTAAGDAVWVTWSGIRDDGLKAWECTIFRNESQHLSSDIRAAVNATLAEWGQPPPDGIITYVDQSKVRSSNPGFCFLSAGFQRIGRSKRRGLILLQFLP
;
A
#
# COMPACT_ATOMS: atom_id res chain seq x y z
N MET A 1 -15.49 -10.54 -7.99
CA MET A 1 -14.94 -9.42 -7.19
C MET A 1 -13.42 -9.55 -7.19
N PHE A 2 -12.66 -8.50 -7.53
CA PHE A 2 -11.19 -8.58 -7.65
C PHE A 2 -10.44 -8.17 -6.36
N CYS A 3 -11.14 -7.52 -5.42
CA CYS A 3 -10.63 -7.18 -4.09
C CYS A 3 -10.91 -8.32 -3.09
N ARG A 4 -10.14 -8.33 -1.99
CA ARG A 4 -10.40 -9.21 -0.86
C ARG A 4 -11.76 -8.88 -0.21
N PRO A 5 -12.47 -9.86 0.38
CA PRO A 5 -13.64 -9.58 1.20
C PRO A 5 -13.32 -8.60 2.34
N GLY A 6 -14.22 -7.65 2.61
CA GLY A 6 -14.04 -6.60 3.62
C GLY A 6 -14.26 -5.19 3.07
N ARG A 7 -13.85 -4.18 3.85
CA ARG A 7 -13.96 -2.77 3.44
C ARG A 7 -12.81 -2.42 2.52
N ASN A 8 -13.12 -2.02 1.29
CA ASN A 8 -12.14 -1.65 0.28
C ASN A 8 -12.39 -0.21 -0.20
N LEU A 9 -11.32 0.53 -0.46
CA LEU A 9 -11.32 1.78 -1.20
C LEU A 9 -10.43 1.59 -2.42
N VAL A 10 -11.01 1.80 -3.60
CA VAL A 10 -10.32 1.66 -4.87
C VAL A 10 -10.17 3.04 -5.48
N LEU A 11 -8.92 3.50 -5.61
CA LEU A 11 -8.57 4.73 -6.30
C LEU A 11 -7.95 4.35 -7.64
N ARG A 12 -8.39 5.02 -8.71
CA ARG A 12 -7.83 4.86 -10.05
C ARG A 12 -7.78 6.19 -10.77
N THR A 13 -6.85 6.30 -11.71
CA THR A 13 -6.89 7.39 -12.69
C THR A 13 -8.13 7.27 -13.57
N ALA A 14 -8.55 8.38 -14.15
CA ALA A 14 -9.64 8.40 -15.13
C ALA A 14 -9.35 7.44 -16.30
N ALA A 15 -8.12 7.47 -16.81
CA ALA A 15 -7.65 6.58 -17.87
C ALA A 15 -7.59 5.09 -17.45
N GLY A 16 -7.51 4.79 -16.15
CA GLY A 16 -7.44 3.42 -15.64
C GLY A 16 -6.06 2.76 -15.75
N ASP A 17 -5.03 3.55 -16.02
CA ASP A 17 -3.62 3.16 -16.14
C ASP A 17 -2.86 3.19 -14.81
N ALA A 18 -3.45 3.69 -13.73
CA ALA A 18 -2.92 3.52 -12.38
C ALA A 18 -4.02 3.21 -11.37
N VAL A 19 -3.68 2.37 -10.38
CA VAL A 19 -4.60 1.88 -9.36
C VAL A 19 -3.91 1.77 -8.00
N TRP A 20 -4.66 2.13 -6.97
CA TRP A 20 -4.35 1.96 -5.56
C TRP A 20 -5.56 1.36 -4.86
N VAL A 21 -5.36 0.30 -4.08
CA VAL A 21 -6.43 -0.34 -3.32
C VAL A 21 -6.08 -0.43 -1.84
N THR A 22 -6.83 0.30 -1.02
CA THR A 22 -6.78 0.20 0.44
C THR A 22 -7.81 -0.81 0.92
N TRP A 23 -7.42 -1.68 1.84
CA TRP A 23 -8.29 -2.65 2.49
C TRP A 23 -8.22 -2.50 4.02
N SER A 24 -9.37 -2.70 4.68
CA SER A 24 -9.48 -2.75 6.14
C SER A 24 -10.31 -3.97 6.55
N GLY A 25 -9.78 -4.71 7.52
CA GLY A 25 -10.42 -5.91 8.07
C GLY A 25 -9.55 -6.60 9.13
N ILE A 26 -9.95 -7.81 9.52
CA ILE A 26 -9.25 -8.61 10.52
C ILE A 26 -7.99 -9.22 9.90
N ARG A 27 -6.86 -9.09 10.60
CA ARG A 27 -5.55 -9.56 10.15
C ARG A 27 -4.96 -10.61 11.08
N ASP A 28 -4.31 -11.60 10.50
CA ASP A 28 -3.64 -12.68 11.24
C ASP A 28 -2.25 -12.28 11.78
N ASP A 29 -1.71 -11.15 11.34
CA ASP A 29 -0.41 -10.63 11.78
C ASP A 29 -0.50 -9.79 13.06
N GLY A 30 -1.71 -9.53 13.55
CA GLY A 30 -1.98 -8.76 14.76
C GLY A 30 -1.88 -7.24 14.58
N LEU A 31 -1.55 -6.74 13.39
CA LEU A 31 -1.49 -5.30 13.12
C LEU A 31 -2.90 -4.73 13.01
N LYS A 32 -3.10 -3.54 13.56
CA LYS A 32 -4.27 -2.70 13.36
C LYS A 32 -3.86 -1.61 12.36
N ALA A 33 -3.95 -1.94 11.07
CA ALA A 33 -3.56 -1.06 9.96
C ALA A 33 -4.52 -1.21 8.77
N TRP A 34 -4.52 -0.21 7.89
CA TRP A 34 -5.03 -0.36 6.53
C TRP A 34 -3.96 -0.98 5.63
N GLU A 35 -4.33 -1.93 4.78
CA GLU A 35 -3.40 -2.58 3.84
C GLU A 35 -3.57 -2.01 2.43
N CYS A 36 -2.49 -1.53 1.82
CA CYS A 36 -2.42 -1.37 0.38
C CYS A 36 -2.23 -2.74 -0.27
N THR A 37 -3.33 -3.29 -0.80
CA THR A 37 -3.37 -4.66 -1.38
C THR A 37 -2.97 -4.69 -2.85
N ILE A 38 -3.17 -3.58 -3.57
CA ILE A 38 -2.79 -3.42 -4.98
C ILE A 38 -2.24 -2.01 -5.17
N PHE A 39 -1.05 -1.93 -5.76
CA PHE A 39 -0.52 -0.72 -6.35
C PHE A 39 0.09 -1.07 -7.71
N ARG A 40 -0.41 -0.43 -8.77
CA ARG A 40 0.13 -0.56 -10.12
C ARG A 40 0.00 0.79 -10.81
N ASN A 41 1.07 1.21 -11.47
CA ASN A 41 1.10 2.43 -12.24
C ASN A 41 1.76 2.14 -13.59
N GLU A 42 0.98 2.24 -14.65
CA GLU A 42 1.37 2.11 -16.06
C GLU A 42 1.22 3.44 -16.81
N SER A 43 0.85 4.48 -16.07
CA SER A 43 0.70 5.83 -16.58
C SER A 43 2.05 6.55 -16.71
N GLN A 44 1.99 7.77 -17.23
CA GLN A 44 3.09 8.73 -17.23
C GLN A 44 3.31 9.44 -15.88
N HIS A 45 2.42 9.25 -14.89
CA HIS A 45 2.60 9.80 -13.56
C HIS A 45 3.77 9.12 -12.84
N LEU A 46 4.51 9.88 -12.04
CA LEU A 46 5.59 9.31 -11.24
C LEU A 46 5.00 8.38 -10.18
N SER A 47 5.49 7.13 -10.15
CA SER A 47 5.10 6.15 -9.13
C SER A 47 5.50 6.58 -7.71
N SER A 48 6.38 7.57 -7.56
CA SER A 48 6.69 8.20 -6.27
C SER A 48 5.55 9.05 -5.72
N ASP A 49 4.52 9.36 -6.52
CA ASP A 49 3.34 10.11 -6.07
C ASP A 49 2.30 9.24 -5.34
N ILE A 50 2.77 8.17 -4.67
CA ILE A 50 1.95 7.38 -3.74
C ILE A 50 1.32 8.27 -2.66
N ARG A 51 1.94 9.41 -2.33
CA ARG A 51 1.40 10.40 -1.39
C ARG A 51 0.01 10.89 -1.79
N ALA A 52 -0.26 11.09 -3.08
CA ALA A 52 -1.60 11.49 -3.54
C ALA A 52 -2.65 10.43 -3.17
N ALA A 53 -2.34 9.15 -3.38
CA ALA A 53 -3.25 8.04 -3.04
C ALA A 53 -3.43 7.88 -1.53
N VAL A 54 -2.36 8.06 -0.75
CA VAL A 54 -2.41 8.05 0.72
C VAL A 54 -3.29 9.20 1.22
N ASN A 55 -3.07 10.42 0.73
CA ASN A 55 -3.87 11.60 1.12
C ASN A 55 -5.34 11.45 0.74
N ALA A 56 -5.64 10.92 -0.45
CA ALA A 56 -7.01 10.62 -0.86
C ALA A 56 -7.66 9.56 0.05
N THR A 57 -6.91 8.54 0.46
CA THR A 57 -7.38 7.54 1.43
C THR A 57 -7.67 8.17 2.78
N LEU A 58 -6.79 9.03 3.29
CA LEU A 58 -6.98 9.74 4.56
C LEU A 58 -8.17 10.72 4.50
N ALA A 59 -8.37 11.39 3.37
CA ALA A 59 -9.52 12.27 3.17
C ALA A 59 -10.85 11.51 3.18
N GLU A 60 -10.89 10.32 2.57
CA GLU A 60 -12.10 9.50 2.46
C GLU A 60 -12.38 8.69 3.75
N TRP A 61 -11.35 8.17 4.42
CA TRP A 61 -11.50 7.27 5.57
C TRP A 61 -11.16 7.92 6.93
N GLY A 62 -10.61 9.13 6.93
CA GLY A 62 -10.21 9.84 8.15
C GLY A 62 -8.89 9.34 8.73
N GLN A 63 -8.83 9.28 10.06
CA GLN A 63 -7.63 8.84 10.79
C GLN A 63 -7.43 7.32 10.63
N PRO A 64 -6.21 6.87 10.28
CA PRO A 64 -5.95 5.44 10.21
C PRO A 64 -5.85 4.83 11.61
N PRO A 65 -5.99 3.50 11.71
CA PRO A 65 -5.68 2.73 12.91
C PRO A 65 -4.25 2.99 13.47
N PRO A 66 -3.94 2.56 14.71
CA PRO A 66 -2.66 2.85 15.36
C PRO A 66 -1.40 2.42 14.58
N ASP A 67 -1.48 1.34 13.80
CA ASP A 67 -0.36 0.87 12.97
C ASP A 67 -0.39 1.48 11.55
N GLY A 68 -1.24 2.49 11.31
CA GLY A 68 -1.25 3.32 10.11
C GLY A 68 -1.66 2.57 8.84
N ILE A 69 -0.88 2.78 7.78
CA ILE A 69 -1.06 2.15 6.46
C ILE A 69 0.15 1.25 6.18
N ILE A 70 -0.09 0.01 5.76
CA ILE A 70 0.97 -0.97 5.49
C ILE A 70 0.89 -1.55 4.08
N THR A 71 2.00 -2.12 3.61
CA THR A 71 2.02 -2.96 2.42
C THR A 71 3.12 -4.02 2.51
N TYR A 72 2.95 -5.11 1.77
CA TYR A 72 3.95 -6.17 1.62
C TYR A 72 4.53 -6.13 0.22
N VAL A 73 5.86 -6.04 0.11
CA VAL A 73 6.58 -6.03 -1.14
C VAL A 73 7.31 -7.36 -1.33
N ASP A 74 6.98 -8.07 -2.40
CA ASP A 74 7.73 -9.25 -2.83
C ASP A 74 8.99 -8.81 -3.57
N GLN A 75 10.10 -8.74 -2.83
CA GLN A 75 11.41 -8.38 -3.39
C GLN A 75 11.84 -9.27 -4.56
N SER A 76 11.38 -10.53 -4.65
CA SER A 76 11.74 -11.43 -5.76
C SER A 76 11.04 -11.08 -7.08
N LYS A 77 10.00 -10.24 -7.01
CA LYS A 77 9.20 -9.79 -8.17
C LYS A 77 9.52 -8.36 -8.58
N VAL A 78 10.47 -7.70 -7.92
CA VAL A 78 10.85 -6.32 -8.22
C VAL A 78 12.21 -6.30 -8.93
N ARG A 79 12.25 -5.69 -10.13
CA ARG A 79 13.49 -5.55 -10.91
C ARG A 79 14.47 -4.53 -10.31
N SER A 80 13.98 -3.57 -9.53
CA SER A 80 14.80 -2.56 -8.85
C SER A 80 15.67 -3.19 -7.76
N SER A 81 16.92 -2.73 -7.64
CA SER A 81 17.81 -3.06 -6.53
C SER A 81 17.31 -2.54 -5.18
N ASN A 82 16.36 -1.60 -5.19
CA ASN A 82 15.67 -1.10 -4.00
C ASN A 82 14.16 -1.42 -4.07
N PRO A 83 13.74 -2.63 -3.65
CA PRO A 83 12.33 -3.02 -3.67
C PRO A 83 11.47 -2.10 -2.80
N GLY A 84 10.36 -1.64 -3.37
CA GLY A 84 9.43 -0.72 -2.69
C GLY A 84 9.92 0.72 -2.60
N PHE A 85 10.92 1.13 -3.41
CA PHE A 85 11.47 2.48 -3.37
C PHE A 85 10.43 3.59 -3.50
N CYS A 86 9.37 3.41 -4.31
CA CYS A 86 8.28 4.37 -4.42
C CYS A 86 7.58 4.63 -3.07
N PHE A 87 7.33 3.57 -2.30
CA PHE A 87 6.76 3.68 -0.94
C PHE A 87 7.75 4.35 0.01
N LEU A 88 9.03 3.96 -0.04
CA LEU A 88 10.08 4.55 0.81
C LEU A 88 10.21 6.07 0.56
N SER A 89 10.22 6.48 -0.71
CA SER A 89 10.25 7.88 -1.12
C SER A 89 8.99 8.64 -0.67
N ALA A 90 7.85 7.96 -0.61
CA ALA A 90 6.60 8.52 -0.10
C ALA A 90 6.57 8.67 1.43
N GLY A 91 7.55 8.12 2.17
CA GLY A 91 7.65 8.21 3.63
C GLY A 91 7.36 6.91 4.37
N PHE A 92 7.14 5.80 3.66
CA PHE A 92 7.01 4.50 4.30
C PHE A 92 8.36 4.03 4.87
N GLN A 93 8.31 3.32 6.00
CA GLN A 93 9.46 2.74 6.67
C GLN A 93 9.40 1.21 6.66
N ARG A 94 10.56 0.56 6.62
CA ARG A 94 10.68 -0.90 6.73
C ARG A 94 10.53 -1.29 8.19
N ILE A 95 9.51 -2.08 8.52
CA ILE A 95 9.26 -2.51 9.91
C ILE A 95 9.44 -4.02 10.12
N GLY A 96 9.73 -4.77 9.06
CA GLY A 96 10.03 -6.19 9.19
C GLY A 96 9.80 -6.98 7.91
N ARG A 97 9.54 -8.28 8.08
CA ARG A 97 9.25 -9.19 6.98
C ARG A 97 8.11 -10.15 7.34
N SER A 98 7.33 -10.57 6.35
CA SER A 98 6.29 -11.60 6.55
C SER A 98 6.93 -12.93 6.97
N LYS A 99 6.36 -13.62 7.97
CA LYS A 99 6.92 -14.86 8.53
C LYS A 99 7.11 -15.99 7.49
N ARG A 100 6.12 -16.21 6.61
CA ARG A 100 6.14 -17.34 5.67
C ARG A 100 6.92 -17.09 4.38
N ARG A 101 6.72 -15.91 3.77
CA ARG A 101 7.25 -15.60 2.42
C ARG A 101 8.43 -14.63 2.42
N GLY A 102 8.82 -14.10 3.57
CA GLY A 102 9.90 -13.12 3.68
C GLY A 102 9.65 -11.79 2.94
N LEU A 103 8.39 -11.46 2.61
CA LEU A 103 8.00 -10.21 1.96
C LEU A 103 8.39 -9.02 2.85
N ILE A 104 8.91 -7.94 2.26
CA ILE A 104 9.26 -6.72 2.98
C ILE A 104 7.98 -6.05 3.45
N LEU A 105 7.86 -5.81 4.76
CA LEU A 105 6.74 -5.06 5.33
C LEU A 105 7.12 -3.59 5.45
N LEU A 106 6.32 -2.74 4.80
CA LEU A 106 6.44 -1.30 4.81
C LEU A 106 5.25 -0.69 5.57
N GLN A 107 5.50 0.35 6.36
CA GLN A 107 4.50 1.06 7.15
C GLN A 107 4.62 2.57 6.96
N PHE A 108 3.48 3.24 6.87
CA PHE A 108 3.34 4.69 6.88
C PHE A 108 2.48 5.09 8.08
N LEU A 109 3.02 5.99 8.90
CA LEU A 109 2.34 6.64 10.00
C LEU A 109 2.16 8.13 9.59
N PRO A 110 0.91 8.61 9.43
CA PRO A 110 0.65 10.03 9.12
C PRO A 110 0.98 10.96 10.28
#